data_AF-A0A612HAE6-F1
#
_entry.id   AF-A0A612HAE6-F1
#
_cell.length_a   1.000
_cell.length_b   1.000
_cell.length_c   1.000
_cell.angle_alpha   90.00
_cell.angle_beta   90.00
_cell.angle_gamma   90.00
#
_symmetry.space_group_name_H-M   'P 1'
#
loop_
_entity.id
_entity.type
_entity.pdbx_description
1 polymer ?
#
loop_
_entity_poly.entity_id
_entity_poly.type
_entity_poly.pdbx_seq_one_letter_code
_entity_poly.pdbx_strand_id
1 'polypeptide(L)'
;MIAPNLTLKEKVLAGAIFLRKYAEALAEDKNPMLRISATPHCIAADAIELMAEENEKLRAQLVAFQKAANPAVAVDPAKEDSEHTCYTPLAKGTRVFLKVHPHRHGTIEHSLRSGRNDHRYYVCFDSEFEENRWVKARNLGLVPNK
;
A
#
# COMPACT_ATOMS: atom_id res chain seq x y z
N MET A 1 22.56 -14.11 -0.53
CA MET A 1 21.08 -14.04 -0.46
C MET A 1 20.73 -13.45 0.90
N ILE A 2 20.03 -12.32 0.96
CA ILE A 2 19.64 -11.69 2.23
C ILE A 2 18.56 -12.56 2.89
N ALA A 3 18.67 -12.84 4.19
CA ALA A 3 17.80 -13.78 4.87
C ALA A 3 16.33 -13.31 4.84
N PRO A 4 15.36 -14.24 4.60
CA PRO A 4 13.96 -13.88 4.38
C PRO A 4 13.29 -13.29 5.62
N ASN A 5 13.77 -13.64 6.81
CA ASN A 5 13.25 -13.22 8.12
C ASN A 5 13.62 -11.79 8.54
N LEU A 6 14.42 -11.07 7.74
CA LEU A 6 14.80 -9.69 8.04
C LEU A 6 13.68 -8.71 7.67
N THR A 7 13.50 -7.69 8.50
CA THR A 7 12.65 -6.53 8.20
C THR A 7 13.18 -5.78 6.98
N LEU A 8 12.33 -5.00 6.32
CA LEU A 8 12.75 -4.21 5.15
C LEU A 8 13.96 -3.31 5.48
N LYS A 9 13.96 -2.68 6.66
CA LYS A 9 15.07 -1.83 7.13
C LYS A 9 16.38 -2.63 7.21
N GLU A 10 16.35 -3.79 7.86
CA GLU A 10 17.53 -4.64 8.00
C GLU A 10 18.03 -5.17 6.64
N LYS A 11 17.13 -5.52 5.71
CA LYS A 11 17.50 -5.94 4.35
C LYS A 11 18.22 -4.83 3.60
N VAL A 12 17.71 -3.61 3.68
CA VAL A 12 18.25 -2.45 2.99
C VAL A 12 19.60 -2.03 3.58
N LEU A 13 19.73 -2.03 4.92
CA LEU A 13 21.01 -1.79 5.60
C LEU A 13 22.05 -2.88 5.30
N ALA A 14 21.66 -4.15 5.26
CA ALA A 14 22.56 -5.22 4.84
C ALA A 14 23.07 -5.02 3.39
N GLY A 15 22.23 -4.49 2.51
CA GLY A 15 22.62 -4.08 1.15
C GLY A 15 23.65 -2.95 1.15
N ALA A 16 23.46 -1.91 1.97
CA ALA A 16 24.43 -0.81 2.10
C ALA A 16 25.80 -1.30 2.62
N ILE A 17 25.79 -2.15 3.66
CA ILE A 17 27.01 -2.76 4.20
C ILE A 17 27.74 -3.58 3.14
N PHE A 18 27.00 -4.37 2.35
CA PHE A 18 27.56 -5.13 1.24
C PHE A 18 28.24 -4.20 0.22
N LEU A 19 27.57 -3.11 -0.17
CA LEU A 19 28.12 -2.15 -1.13
C LEU A 19 29.39 -1.47 -0.61
N ARG A 20 29.47 -1.11 0.67
CA ARG A 20 30.70 -0.56 1.27
C ARG A 20 31.85 -1.55 1.23
N LYS A 21 31.63 -2.79 1.68
CA LYS A 21 32.66 -3.84 1.63
C LYS A 21 33.12 -4.13 0.20
N TYR A 22 32.19 -4.08 -0.75
CA TYR A 22 32.51 -4.25 -2.16
C TYR A 22 33.33 -3.07 -2.70
N ALA A 23 33.00 -1.85 -2.31
CA ALA A 23 33.77 -0.65 -2.65
C ALA A 23 35.19 -0.68 -2.09
N GLU A 24 35.36 -1.11 -0.83
CA GLU A 24 36.67 -1.30 -0.19
C GLU A 24 37.54 -2.29 -1.00
N ALA A 25 36.97 -3.44 -1.37
CA ALA A 25 37.68 -4.42 -2.20
C ALA A 25 38.06 -3.86 -3.58
N LEU A 26 37.18 -3.09 -4.21
CA LEU A 26 37.47 -2.44 -5.50
C LEU A 26 38.55 -1.36 -5.40
N ALA A 27 38.61 -0.63 -4.29
CA ALA A 27 39.59 0.43 -4.06
C ALA A 27 41.03 -0.11 -3.95
N GLU A 28 41.18 -1.37 -3.52
CA GLU A 28 42.46 -2.09 -3.44
C GLU A 28 42.85 -2.84 -4.73
N ASP A 29 41.97 -2.87 -5.73
CA ASP A 29 42.20 -3.62 -6.98
C ASP A 29 43.34 -3.02 -7.81
N LYS A 30 44.10 -3.85 -8.51
CA LYS A 30 45.20 -3.38 -9.38
C LYS A 30 44.69 -2.71 -10.66
N ASN A 31 43.47 -3.03 -11.10
CA ASN A 31 42.84 -2.45 -12.27
C ASN A 31 42.29 -1.06 -11.94
N PRO A 32 42.82 0.02 -12.57
CA PRO A 32 42.37 1.38 -12.30
C PRO A 32 40.88 1.59 -12.64
N MET A 33 40.33 0.85 -13.61
CA MET A 33 38.91 0.94 -13.97
C MET A 33 38.00 0.36 -12.89
N LEU A 34 38.47 -0.65 -12.16
CA LEU A 34 37.73 -1.20 -11.01
C LEU A 34 37.84 -0.25 -9.81
N ARG A 35 39.01 0.33 -9.56
CA ARG A 35 39.20 1.33 -8.51
C ARG A 35 38.31 2.55 -8.63
N ILE A 36 38.15 3.12 -9.83
CA ILE A 36 37.25 4.28 -10.03
C ILE A 36 35.78 3.93 -9.78
N SER A 37 35.39 2.66 -9.87
CA SER A 37 34.02 2.21 -9.61
C SER A 37 33.69 2.10 -8.11
N ALA A 38 34.70 2.11 -7.22
CA ALA A 38 34.49 2.07 -5.77
C ALA A 38 33.67 3.28 -5.27
N THR A 39 33.96 4.49 -5.78
CA THR A 39 33.29 5.72 -5.34
C THR A 39 31.76 5.69 -5.55
N PRO A 40 31.24 5.33 -6.75
CA PRO A 40 29.80 5.10 -6.95
C PRO A 40 29.17 4.12 -5.94
N HIS A 41 29.86 3.05 -5.56
CA HIS A 41 29.34 2.07 -4.60
C HIS A 41 29.25 2.65 -3.17
N CYS A 42 30.22 3.46 -2.75
CA CYS A 42 30.13 4.20 -1.48
C CYS A 42 28.96 5.18 -1.48
N ILE A 43 28.81 5.97 -2.55
CA ILE A 43 27.69 6.93 -2.69
C ILE A 43 26.33 6.20 -2.62
N ALA A 44 26.21 5.07 -3.31
CA ALA A 44 25.00 4.26 -3.27
C ALA A 44 24.71 3.73 -1.86
N ALA A 45 25.73 3.27 -1.12
CA ALA A 45 25.57 2.82 0.26
C ALA A 45 25.07 3.95 1.18
N ASP A 46 25.68 5.13 1.09
CA ASP A 46 25.30 6.29 1.90
C ASP A 46 23.86 6.74 1.61
N ALA A 47 23.46 6.78 0.33
CA ALA A 47 22.10 7.10 -0.06
C ALA A 47 21.09 6.10 0.49
N ILE A 48 21.43 4.81 0.49
CA ILE A 48 20.58 3.75 1.03
C ILE A 48 20.38 3.89 2.54
N GLU A 49 21.45 4.19 3.29
CA GLU A 49 21.36 4.43 4.74
C GLU A 49 20.48 5.65 5.04
N LEU A 50 20.70 6.77 4.34
CA LEU A 50 19.89 7.98 4.49
C LEU A 50 18.41 7.69 4.22
N MET A 51 18.08 7.02 3.11
CA MET A 51 16.71 6.65 2.77
C MET A 51 16.08 5.72 3.80
N ALA A 52 16.85 4.81 4.40
CA ALA A 52 16.35 3.92 5.44
C ALA A 52 15.94 4.71 6.71
N GLU A 53 16.74 5.70 7.10
CA GLU A 53 16.44 6.59 8.23
C GLU A 53 15.23 7.50 7.96
N GLU A 54 15.17 8.12 6.78
CA GLU A 54 14.06 9.00 6.41
C GLU A 54 12.74 8.24 6.35
N ASN A 55 12.74 7.03 5.80
CA ASN A 55 11.54 6.17 5.77
C ASN A 55 11.05 5.80 7.18
N GLU A 56 11.96 5.55 8.13
CA GLU A 56 11.57 5.27 9.51
C GLU A 56 10.91 6.49 10.18
N LYS A 57 11.47 7.69 9.96
CA LYS A 57 10.89 8.96 10.44
C LYS A 57 9.52 9.20 9.83
N LEU A 58 9.36 9.01 8.53
CA LEU A 58 8.08 9.17 7.83
C LEU A 58 7.03 8.17 8.33
N ARG A 59 7.41 6.91 8.57
CA ARG A 59 6.51 5.90 9.15
C ARG A 59 6.07 6.30 10.56
N ALA A 60 6.97 6.79 11.40
CA ALA A 60 6.63 7.27 12.74
C ALA A 60 5.65 8.45 12.68
N GLN A 61 5.88 9.42 11.78
CA GLN A 61 4.98 10.55 11.56
C GLN A 61 3.60 10.11 11.07
N LEU A 62 3.53 9.17 10.13
CA LEU A 62 2.28 8.58 9.64
C LEU A 62 1.50 7.91 10.77
N VAL A 63 2.16 7.09 11.59
CA VAL A 63 1.52 6.43 12.75
C VAL A 63 1.01 7.48 13.75
N ALA A 64 1.77 8.54 14.00
CA ALA A 64 1.33 9.63 14.88
C ALA A 64 0.11 10.37 14.32
N PHE A 65 0.12 10.69 13.02
CA PHE A 65 -1.03 11.30 12.33
C PHE A 65 -2.27 10.43 12.37
N GLN A 66 -2.12 9.13 12.13
CA GLN A 66 -3.23 8.17 12.19
C GLN A 66 -3.83 8.10 13.60
N LYS A 67 -2.98 8.01 14.63
CA LYS A 67 -3.43 8.02 16.04
C LYS A 67 -4.18 9.31 16.40
N ALA A 68 -3.73 10.46 15.89
CA ALA A 68 -4.37 11.75 16.12
C ALA A 68 -5.70 11.89 15.37
N ALA A 69 -5.79 11.35 14.14
CA ALA A 69 -7.00 11.41 13.31
C ALA A 69 -8.08 10.41 13.72
N ASN A 70 -7.69 9.21 14.20
CA ASN A 70 -8.63 8.19 14.64
C ASN A 70 -7.96 7.24 15.65
N PRO A 71 -8.10 7.46 16.98
CA PRO A 71 -7.38 6.69 18.01
C PRO A 71 -7.72 5.19 18.04
N ALA A 72 -8.77 4.76 17.33
CA ALA A 72 -9.20 3.37 17.23
C ALA A 72 -8.48 2.54 16.15
N VAL A 73 -7.71 3.16 15.24
CA VAL A 73 -7.15 2.48 14.06
C VAL A 73 -5.69 2.88 13.83
N ALA A 74 -4.76 2.27 14.57
CA ALA A 74 -3.34 2.33 14.25
C ALA A 74 -3.01 1.23 13.24
N VAL A 75 -2.74 1.62 11.99
CA VAL A 75 -2.37 0.68 10.92
C VAL A 75 -0.86 0.78 10.71
N ASP A 76 -0.16 -0.36 10.77
CA ASP A 76 1.24 -0.42 10.38
C ASP A 76 1.35 -0.45 8.85
N PRO A 77 1.87 0.61 8.20
CA PRO A 77 1.98 0.66 6.75
C PRO A 77 3.12 -0.22 6.19
N ALA A 78 3.97 -0.80 7.05
CA ALA A 78 5.08 -1.66 6.63
C ALA A 78 4.74 -3.16 6.64
N LYS A 79 3.54 -3.52 7.11
CA LYS A 79 3.07 -4.91 7.14
C LYS A 79 2.72 -5.34 5.71
N GLU A 80 3.17 -6.52 5.29
CA GLU A 80 2.75 -7.09 4.00
C GLU A 80 1.22 -7.11 3.91
N ASP A 81 0.71 -6.69 2.75
CA ASP A 81 -0.70 -6.63 2.35
C ASP A 81 -1.33 -8.04 2.25
N SER A 82 -1.11 -8.91 3.24
CA SER A 82 -1.96 -10.06 3.45
C SER A 82 -3.13 -9.60 4.31
N GLU A 83 -4.26 -9.35 3.65
CA GLU A 83 -5.58 -9.21 4.27
C GLU A 83 -5.73 -7.94 5.10
N HIS A 84 -6.41 -6.91 4.59
CA HIS A 84 -7.37 -6.06 5.33
C HIS A 84 -7.93 -4.96 4.42
N THR A 85 -8.45 -5.33 3.25
CA THR A 85 -9.63 -4.60 2.76
C THR A 85 -10.81 -5.12 3.58
N CYS A 86 -10.91 -4.66 4.82
CA CYS A 86 -12.16 -4.72 5.56
C CYS A 86 -13.16 -3.87 4.76
N TYR A 87 -13.83 -4.49 3.79
CA TYR A 87 -14.98 -3.89 3.14
C TYR A 87 -16.01 -3.69 4.23
N THR A 88 -16.17 -2.46 4.70
CA THR A 88 -17.26 -2.08 5.59
C THR A 88 -18.56 -2.50 4.88
N PRO A 89 -19.33 -3.45 5.45
CA PRO A 89 -20.56 -3.88 4.82
C PRO A 89 -21.48 -2.68 4.63
N LEU A 90 -21.95 -2.47 3.41
CA LEU A 90 -22.89 -1.41 3.10
C LEU A 90 -24.29 -1.86 3.55
N ALA A 91 -24.97 -1.01 4.30
CA ALA A 91 -26.31 -1.30 4.76
C ALA A 91 -27.32 -1.27 3.60
N LYS A 92 -28.41 -2.02 3.73
CA LYS A 92 -29.59 -1.86 2.86
C LYS A 92 -30.09 -0.41 2.96
N GLY A 93 -30.47 0.19 1.83
CA GLY A 93 -30.88 1.59 1.73
C GLY A 93 -29.73 2.58 1.53
N THR A 94 -28.47 2.12 1.54
CA THR A 94 -27.31 3.01 1.30
C THR A 94 -27.30 3.50 -0.15
N ARG A 95 -27.11 4.82 -0.32
CA ARG A 95 -26.91 5.47 -1.61
C ARG A 95 -25.49 5.25 -2.12
N VAL A 96 -25.39 4.70 -3.32
CA VAL A 96 -24.12 4.33 -3.96
C VAL A 96 -24.03 4.84 -5.38
N PHE A 97 -22.81 4.92 -5.89
CA PHE A 97 -22.53 5.18 -7.29
C PHE A 97 -21.57 4.14 -7.87
N LEU A 98 -21.58 3.97 -9.19
CA LEU A 98 -20.60 3.13 -9.87
C LEU A 98 -19.29 3.88 -10.03
N LYS A 99 -18.17 3.33 -9.53
CA LYS A 99 -16.85 3.98 -9.67
C LYS A 99 -16.45 4.26 -11.12
N VAL A 100 -16.81 3.35 -12.04
CA VAL A 100 -16.53 3.51 -13.47
C VAL A 100 -17.38 4.63 -14.09
N HIS A 101 -18.57 4.89 -13.53
CA HIS A 101 -19.51 5.88 -14.03
C HIS A 101 -20.13 6.65 -12.87
N PRO A 102 -19.42 7.65 -12.32
CA PRO A 102 -19.82 8.31 -11.07
C PRO A 102 -21.19 8.99 -11.09
N HIS A 103 -21.71 9.29 -12.28
CA HIS A 103 -23.05 9.86 -12.50
C HIS A 103 -24.19 8.85 -12.34
N ARG A 104 -23.87 7.55 -12.27
CA ARG A 104 -24.85 6.47 -12.11
C ARG A 104 -25.04 6.18 -10.64
N HIS A 105 -26.18 6.61 -10.12
CA HIS A 105 -26.54 6.50 -8.73
C HIS A 105 -27.61 5.42 -8.53
N GLY A 106 -27.60 4.82 -7.36
CA GLY A 106 -28.60 3.86 -6.97
C GLY A 106 -28.61 3.59 -5.48
N THR A 107 -29.49 2.70 -5.08
CA THR A 107 -29.72 2.32 -3.69
C THR A 107 -29.54 0.83 -3.53
N ILE A 108 -28.85 0.40 -2.46
CA ILE A 108 -28.67 -1.03 -2.18
C ILE A 108 -29.95 -1.63 -1.63
N GLU A 109 -30.45 -2.68 -2.25
CA GLU A 109 -31.64 -3.40 -1.78
C GLU A 109 -31.29 -4.72 -1.08
N HIS A 110 -30.32 -5.46 -1.63
CA HIS A 110 -29.87 -6.73 -1.10
C HIS A 110 -28.35 -6.84 -1.09
N SER A 111 -27.82 -7.60 -0.14
CA SER A 111 -26.41 -7.96 -0.08
C SER A 111 -26.27 -9.48 -0.16
N LEU A 112 -25.28 -9.94 -0.92
CA LEU A 112 -24.93 -11.34 -1.05
C LEU A 112 -23.44 -11.47 -0.77
N ARG A 113 -23.11 -12.35 0.16
CA ARG A 113 -21.73 -12.70 0.50
C ARG A 113 -21.47 -14.14 0.08
N SER A 114 -20.75 -14.31 -1.02
CA SER A 114 -20.28 -15.63 -1.45
C SER A 114 -18.81 -15.78 -1.07
N GLY A 115 -18.55 -16.40 0.09
CA GLY A 115 -17.20 -16.61 0.60
C GLY A 115 -16.51 -15.36 1.18
N ARG A 116 -15.18 -15.45 1.35
CA ARG A 116 -14.41 -14.40 2.04
C ARG A 116 -14.28 -13.10 1.22
N ASN A 117 -14.24 -13.18 -0.12
CA ASN A 117 -13.89 -12.05 -0.99
C ASN A 117 -14.93 -11.67 -2.07
N ASP A 118 -16.03 -12.42 -2.26
CA ASP A 118 -17.06 -12.06 -3.26
C ASP A 118 -18.29 -11.46 -2.56
N HIS A 119 -18.19 -10.17 -2.22
CA HIS A 119 -19.32 -9.37 -1.74
C HIS A 119 -19.98 -8.66 -2.91
N ARG A 120 -21.27 -8.93 -3.12
CA ARG A 120 -22.09 -8.28 -4.15
C ARG A 120 -23.28 -7.61 -3.51
N TYR A 121 -23.69 -6.49 -4.09
CA TYR A 121 -24.88 -5.76 -3.70
C TYR A 121 -25.82 -5.70 -4.89
N TYR A 122 -27.09 -5.99 -4.67
CA TYR A 122 -28.13 -5.70 -5.64
C TYR A 122 -28.46 -4.22 -5.53
N VAL A 123 -28.17 -3.48 -6.60
CA VAL A 123 -28.33 -2.02 -6.66
C VAL A 123 -29.50 -1.69 -7.56
N CYS A 124 -30.44 -0.92 -7.00
CA CYS A 124 -31.54 -0.32 -7.73
C CYS A 124 -31.10 1.05 -8.23
N PHE A 125 -30.90 1.19 -9.54
CA PHE A 125 -30.44 2.44 -10.15
C PHE A 125 -31.58 3.43 -10.29
N ASP A 126 -31.29 4.72 -10.16
CA ASP A 126 -32.31 5.78 -10.28
C ASP A 126 -32.73 6.05 -11.71
N SER A 127 -31.89 5.67 -12.67
CA SER A 127 -32.16 5.86 -14.09
C SER A 127 -33.07 4.75 -14.60
N GLU A 128 -34.19 5.11 -15.22
CA GLU A 128 -35.10 4.16 -15.88
C GLU A 128 -34.45 3.40 -17.04
N PHE A 129 -33.34 3.91 -17.56
CA PHE A 129 -32.57 3.27 -18.64
C PHE A 129 -31.51 2.29 -18.12
N GLU A 130 -31.39 2.12 -16.79
CA GLU A 130 -30.45 1.20 -16.18
C GLU A 130 -31.14 0.07 -15.46
N GLU A 131 -30.81 -1.16 -15.86
CA GLU A 131 -31.30 -2.35 -15.20
C GLU A 131 -30.67 -2.52 -13.81
N ASN A 132 -31.53 -2.81 -12.84
CA ASN A 132 -31.14 -3.21 -11.49
C ASN A 132 -30.35 -4.52 -11.56
N ARG A 133 -29.20 -4.57 -10.90
CA ARG A 133 -28.29 -5.73 -11.01
C ARG A 133 -27.37 -5.89 -9.82
N TRP A 134 -26.79 -7.08 -9.73
CA TRP A 134 -25.73 -7.39 -8.77
C TRP A 134 -24.40 -6.73 -9.18
N VAL A 135 -23.86 -5.91 -8.28
CA VAL A 135 -22.60 -5.20 -8.46
C VAL A 135 -21.61 -5.62 -7.38
N LYS A 136 -20.35 -5.87 -7.74
CA LYS A 136 -19.29 -6.18 -6.78
C LYS A 136 -19.02 -4.95 -5.89
N ALA A 137 -18.86 -5.18 -4.59
CA ALA A 137 -18.58 -4.15 -3.60
C ALA A 137 -17.43 -3.21 -4.00
N ARG A 138 -16.35 -3.76 -4.58
CA ARG A 138 -15.19 -3.00 -5.03
C ARG A 138 -15.48 -1.96 -6.11
N ASN A 139 -16.54 -2.15 -6.89
CA ASN A 139 -16.96 -1.28 -7.99
C ASN A 139 -17.94 -0.18 -7.53
N LEU A 140 -18.34 -0.19 -6.27
CA LEU A 140 -19.26 0.79 -5.69
C LEU A 140 -18.51 1.82 -4.87
N GLY A 141 -18.91 3.08 -5.02
CA GLY A 141 -18.55 4.19 -4.16
C GLY A 141 -19.75 4.62 -3.33
N LEU A 142 -19.50 5.19 -2.15
CA LEU A 142 -20.51 5.80 -1.29
C LEU A 142 -20.81 7.20 -1.79
N VAL A 143 -22.08 7.52 -2.01
CA VAL A 143 -22.48 8.92 -2.19
C VAL A 143 -22.40 9.57 -0.80
N PRO A 144 -21.63 10.66 -0.61
CA PRO A 144 -21.62 11.37 0.67
C PRO A 144 -23.03 11.85 0.98
N ASN A 145 -23.55 11.47 2.15
CA ASN A 145 -24.71 12.15 2.69
C ASN A 145 -24.28 13.60 2.98
N LYS A 146 -24.98 14.57 2.40
CA LYS A 146 -24.85 15.98 2.77
C LYS A 146 -25.22 16.19 4.23
#